data_AF-A0A0Q3U3N0-F1
#
_entry.id   AF-A0A0Q3U3N0-F1
#
_cell.length_a   1.000
_cell.length_b   1.000
_cell.length_c   1.000
_cell.angle_alpha   90.00
_cell.angle_beta   90.00
_cell.angle_gamma   90.00
#
_symmetry.space_group_name_H-M   'P 1'
#
loop_
_entity.id
_entity.type
_entity.pdbx_description
1 polymer ?
#
loop_
_entity_poly.entity_id
_entity_poly.type
_entity_poly.pdbx_seq_one_letter_code
_entity_poly.pdbx_strand_id
1 'polypeptide(L)'
;MRTTLTFDDLEAEFLKDRLEKLIQEAYEKGVNDAREKYGKYSYPPVLRNSHLAEILQIAPPTVIKVTSNPSFPRLQNIKGRYPRDLVFKWIDANSTYLKQVI
;
A
#
# COMPACT_ATOMS: atom_id res chain seq x y z
N MET A 1 40.75 -11.52 30.75
CA MET A 1 41.23 -11.62 29.35
C MET A 1 41.05 -10.27 28.70
N ARG A 2 42.10 -9.71 28.10
CA ARG A 2 42.04 -8.43 27.37
C ARG A 2 42.02 -8.79 25.89
N THR A 3 40.89 -8.61 25.22
CA THR A 3 40.78 -8.87 23.78
C THR A 3 41.55 -7.78 23.05
N THR A 4 42.70 -8.11 22.46
CA THR A 4 43.40 -7.21 21.55
C THR A 4 42.73 -7.31 20.18
N LEU A 5 41.85 -6.37 19.86
CA LEU A 5 41.33 -6.19 18.50
C LEU A 5 42.47 -5.69 17.61
N THR A 6 42.65 -6.32 16.45
CA THR A 6 43.57 -5.86 15.42
C THR A 6 42.90 -4.80 14.53
N PHE A 7 43.71 -4.09 13.74
CA PHE A 7 43.17 -3.11 12.80
C PHE A 7 42.28 -3.76 11.73
N ASP A 8 42.64 -4.95 11.27
CA ASP A 8 41.85 -5.74 10.32
C ASP A 8 40.49 -6.14 10.90
N ASP A 9 40.43 -6.47 12.20
CA ASP A 9 39.17 -6.76 12.89
C ASP A 9 38.25 -5.53 12.92
N LEU A 10 38.81 -4.34 13.14
CA LEU A 10 38.06 -3.08 13.14
C LEU A 10 37.56 -2.72 11.73
N GLU A 11 38.37 -2.93 10.69
CA GLU A 11 37.93 -2.71 9.30
C GLU A 11 36.83 -3.69 8.91
N ALA A 12 36.93 -4.95 9.32
CA ALA A 12 35.91 -5.96 9.07
C ALA A 12 34.59 -5.64 9.77
N GLU A 13 34.62 -5.24 11.05
CA GLU A 13 33.42 -4.80 11.78
C GLU A 13 32.80 -3.56 11.13
N PHE A 14 33.62 -2.56 10.78
CA PHE A 14 33.14 -1.36 10.11
C PHE A 14 32.49 -1.66 8.75
N LEU A 15 33.09 -2.54 7.95
CA LEU A 15 32.55 -2.97 6.68
C LEU A 15 31.23 -3.72 6.86
N LYS A 16 31.16 -4.63 7.85
CA LYS A 16 29.97 -5.38 8.19
C LYS A 16 28.80 -4.45 8.52
N ASP A 17 29.00 -3.47 9.40
CA ASP A 17 27.96 -2.51 9.79
C ASP A 17 27.46 -1.71 8.59
N ARG A 18 28.36 -1.30 7.69
CA ARG A 18 27.99 -0.59 6.45
C ARG A 18 27.18 -1.46 5.51
N LEU A 19 27.53 -2.74 5.37
CA LEU A 19 26.80 -3.69 4.54
C LEU A 19 25.41 -3.97 5.12
N GLU A 20 25.31 -4.21 6.43
CA GLU A 20 24.01 -4.42 7.10
C GLU A 20 23.08 -3.22 6.88
N LYS A 21 23.62 -2.00 7.03
CA LYS A 21 22.86 -0.78 6.76
C LYS A 21 22.43 -0.66 5.30
N LEU A 22 23.34 -0.91 4.35
CA LEU A 22 23.02 -0.86 2.92
C LEU A 22 21.93 -1.86 2.54
N ILE A 23 22.01 -3.08 3.07
CA ILE A 23 21.02 -4.14 2.82
C ILE A 23 19.66 -3.73 3.39
N GLN A 24 19.64 -3.18 4.61
CA GLN A 24 18.40 -2.70 5.23
C GLN A 24 17.76 -1.59 4.39
N GLU A 25 18.54 -0.57 3.99
CA GLU A 25 18.05 0.53 3.17
C GLU A 25 17.54 0.05 1.79
N ALA A 26 18.26 -0.88 1.16
CA ALA A 26 17.86 -1.45 -0.13
C ALA A 26 16.54 -2.25 0.00
N TYR A 27 16.37 -3.01 1.08
CA TYR A 27 15.14 -3.73 1.35
C TYR A 27 13.96 -2.77 1.57
N GLU A 28 14.11 -1.78 2.45
CA GLU A 28 13.07 -0.79 2.74
C GLU A 28 12.64 -0.03 1.49
N LYS A 29 13.62 0.40 0.68
CA LYS A 29 13.35 1.05 -0.60
C LYS A 29 12.61 0.12 -1.55
N GLY A 30 13.05 -1.13 -1.69
CA GLY A 30 12.37 -2.11 -2.54
C GLY A 30 10.91 -2.36 -2.13
N VAL A 31 10.64 -2.44 -0.82
CA VAL A 31 9.27 -2.56 -0.29
C VAL A 31 8.44 -1.32 -0.60
N ASN A 32 9.01 -0.12 -0.43
CA ASN A 32 8.31 1.13 -0.73
C ASN A 32 8.02 1.28 -2.22
N ASP A 33 9.00 1.03 -3.08
CA ASP A 33 8.83 1.05 -4.53
C ASP A 33 7.77 0.04 -4.98
N ALA A 34 7.74 -1.15 -4.38
CA ALA A 34 6.70 -2.14 -4.65
C ALA A 34 5.31 -1.67 -4.19
N ARG A 35 5.21 -1.07 -2.99
CA ARG A 35 3.95 -0.48 -2.50
C ARG A 35 3.48 0.68 -3.37
N GLU A 36 4.40 1.45 -3.94
CA GLU A 36 4.06 2.53 -4.86
C GLU A 36 3.59 1.98 -6.20
N LYS A 37 4.37 1.08 -6.80
CA LYS A 37 4.10 0.52 -8.13
C LYS A 37 2.90 -0.41 -8.17
N TYR A 38 2.67 -1.20 -7.12
CA TYR A 38 1.64 -2.24 -7.07
C TYR A 38 0.52 -1.96 -6.06
N GLY A 39 0.66 -0.93 -5.21
CA GLY A 39 -0.39 -0.52 -4.29
C GLY A 39 -1.35 0.48 -4.93
N LYS A 40 -1.86 1.44 -4.13
CA LYS A 40 -2.88 2.39 -4.59
C LYS A 40 -2.45 3.21 -5.81
N TYR A 41 -1.16 3.55 -5.95
CA TYR A 41 -0.71 4.43 -7.04
C TYR A 41 -0.64 3.75 -8.40
N SER A 42 -0.81 2.42 -8.47
CA SER A 42 -1.02 1.68 -9.72
C SER A 42 -2.33 2.06 -10.42
N TYR A 43 -3.31 2.56 -9.66
CA TYR A 43 -4.62 2.97 -10.18
C TYR A 43 -4.67 4.46 -10.54
N PRO A 44 -5.47 4.85 -11.55
CA PRO A 44 -5.64 6.25 -11.91
C PRO A 44 -6.28 7.07 -10.78
N PRO A 45 -6.07 8.40 -10.72
CA PRO A 45 -6.64 9.27 -9.67
C PRO A 45 -8.17 9.20 -9.55
N VAL A 46 -8.84 8.84 -10.65
CA VAL A 46 -10.29 8.63 -10.70
C VAL A 46 -10.59 7.19 -11.09
N LEU A 47 -11.18 6.46 -10.16
CA LEU A 47 -11.54 5.06 -10.30
C LEU A 47 -12.89 4.88 -11.01
N ARG A 48 -13.03 3.72 -11.66
CA ARG A 48 -14.28 3.21 -12.24
C ARG A 48 -14.70 1.94 -11.49
N ASN A 49 -15.92 1.47 -11.73
CA ASN A 49 -16.41 0.24 -11.11
C ASN A 49 -15.51 -0.98 -11.36
N SER A 50 -14.86 -1.07 -12.54
CA SER A 50 -13.90 -2.14 -12.84
C SER A 50 -12.69 -2.11 -11.92
N HIS A 51 -12.15 -0.93 -11.61
CA HIS A 51 -11.05 -0.80 -10.65
C HIS A 51 -11.49 -1.17 -9.24
N LEU A 52 -12.71 -0.79 -8.83
CA LEU A 52 -13.23 -1.17 -7.51
C LEU A 52 -13.44 -2.69 -7.38
N ALA A 53 -13.91 -3.35 -8.44
CA ALA A 53 -14.02 -4.81 -8.50
C ALA A 53 -12.65 -5.46 -8.30
N GLU A 54 -11.61 -4.94 -8.93
CA GLU A 54 -10.24 -5.43 -8.82
C GLU A 54 -9.64 -5.15 -7.43
N ILE A 55 -9.73 -3.92 -6.93
CA ILE A 55 -9.19 -3.51 -5.62
C ILE A 55 -9.80 -4.33 -4.49
N LEU A 56 -11.12 -4.54 -4.52
CA LEU A 56 -11.85 -5.27 -3.48
C LEU A 56 -11.92 -6.78 -3.76
N GLN A 57 -11.47 -7.24 -4.93
CA GLN A 57 -11.59 -8.62 -5.39
C GLN A 57 -13.05 -9.15 -5.33
N ILE A 58 -13.99 -8.35 -5.85
CA ILE A 58 -15.43 -8.64 -5.82
C ILE A 58 -16.07 -8.62 -7.20
N ALA A 59 -17.21 -9.31 -7.32
CA ALA A 59 -18.01 -9.30 -8.53
C ALA A 59 -18.61 -7.89 -8.80
N PRO A 60 -18.80 -7.51 -10.09
CA PRO A 60 -19.37 -6.20 -10.45
C PRO A 60 -20.70 -5.84 -9.77
N PRO A 61 -21.66 -6.77 -9.56
CA PRO A 61 -22.90 -6.45 -8.82
C PRO A 61 -22.64 -6.05 -7.36
N THR A 62 -21.63 -6.64 -6.71
CA THR A 62 -21.26 -6.31 -5.33
C THR A 62 -20.63 -4.92 -5.23
N VAL A 63 -19.91 -4.47 -6.27
CA VAL A 63 -19.42 -3.08 -6.35
C VAL A 63 -20.58 -2.08 -6.26
N ILE A 64 -21.71 -2.37 -6.91
CA ILE A 64 -22.90 -1.51 -6.85
C ILE A 64 -23.45 -1.44 -5.41
N LYS A 65 -23.49 -2.57 -4.68
CA LYS A 65 -23.90 -2.58 -3.27
C LYS A 65 -22.98 -1.73 -2.40
N VAL A 66 -21.67 -1.87 -2.55
CA VAL A 66 -20.67 -1.10 -1.79
C VAL A 66 -20.80 0.40 -2.08
N THR A 67 -20.83 0.78 -3.36
CA THR A 67 -20.90 2.18 -3.82
C THR A 67 -22.25 2.84 -3.55
N SER A 68 -23.30 2.06 -3.25
CA SER A 68 -24.61 2.56 -2.84
C SER A 68 -24.61 3.12 -1.41
N ASN A 69 -23.60 2.80 -0.59
CA ASN A 69 -23.45 3.40 0.74
C ASN A 69 -23.38 4.93 0.61
N PRO A 70 -24.24 5.70 1.31
CA PRO A 70 -24.27 7.17 1.22
C PRO A 70 -22.92 7.83 1.54
N SER A 71 -22.14 7.24 2.44
CA SER A 71 -20.82 7.73 2.83
C SER A 71 -19.71 7.40 1.80
N PHE A 72 -19.99 6.54 0.81
CA PHE A 72 -18.99 6.13 -0.17
C PHE A 72 -18.55 7.33 -1.03
N PRO A 73 -17.23 7.58 -1.15
CA PRO A 73 -16.69 8.76 -1.82
C PRO A 73 -16.95 8.69 -3.33
N ARG A 74 -17.65 9.70 -3.84
CA ARG A 74 -18.07 9.81 -5.24
C ARG A 74 -17.89 11.23 -5.75
N LEU A 75 -17.57 11.38 -7.03
CA LEU A 75 -17.62 12.70 -7.67
C LEU A 75 -19.08 13.10 -7.89
N GLN A 76 -19.44 14.32 -7.50
CA GLN A 76 -20.83 14.80 -7.60
C GLN A 76 -21.29 15.01 -9.05
N ASN A 77 -20.39 15.49 -9.90
CA ASN A 77 -20.72 15.89 -11.27
C ASN A 77 -20.60 14.74 -12.28
N ILE A 78 -19.96 13.62 -11.92
CA ILE A 78 -19.69 12.52 -12.84
C ILE A 78 -20.08 11.19 -12.19
N LYS A 79 -21.14 10.58 -12.71
CA LYS A 79 -21.65 9.29 -12.22
C LYS A 79 -20.63 8.16 -12.44
N GLY A 80 -20.54 7.25 -11.47
CA GLY A 80 -19.68 6.06 -11.54
C GLY A 80 -18.18 6.39 -11.60
N ARG A 81 -17.78 7.50 -10.97
CA ARG A 81 -16.39 7.93 -10.85
C ARG A 81 -16.05 8.24 -9.40
N TYR A 82 -14.94 7.68 -8.93
CA TYR A 82 -14.59 7.71 -7.51
C TYR A 82 -13.17 8.22 -7.31
N PRO A 83 -12.96 9.23 -6.46
CA PRO A 83 -11.63 9.75 -6.18
C PRO A 83 -10.80 8.69 -5.44
N ARG A 84 -9.72 8.21 -6.07
CA ARG A 84 -8.90 7.08 -5.64
C ARG A 84 -8.50 7.18 -4.17
N ASP A 85 -7.86 8.28 -3.79
CA ASP A 85 -7.27 8.42 -2.46
C ASP A 85 -8.34 8.46 -1.36
N LEU A 86 -9.53 8.99 -1.66
CA LEU A 86 -10.66 8.97 -0.73
C LEU A 86 -11.28 7.57 -0.64
N VAL A 87 -11.35 6.82 -1.74
CA VAL A 87 -11.82 5.43 -1.74
C VAL A 87 -10.94 4.57 -0.84
N PHE A 88 -9.62 4.61 -0.99
CA PHE A 88 -8.71 3.83 -0.14
C PHE A 88 -8.85 4.22 1.34
N LYS A 89 -8.92 5.52 1.66
CA LYS A 89 -9.19 5.98 3.04
C LYS A 89 -10.53 5.46 3.59
N TRP A 90 -11.56 5.45 2.75
CA TRP A 90 -12.88 4.96 3.14
C TRP A 90 -12.86 3.45 3.39
N ILE A 91 -12.16 2.67 2.55
CA ILE A 91 -11.99 1.22 2.73
C ILE A 91 -11.35 0.92 4.09
N ASP A 92 -10.26 1.61 4.43
CA ASP A 92 -9.56 1.43 5.70
C ASP A 92 -10.48 1.72 6.90
N ALA A 93 -11.27 2.80 6.82
CA ALA A 93 -12.19 3.21 7.88
C ALA A 93 -13.45 2.34 7.99
N ASN A 94 -13.84 1.62 6.94
CA ASN A 94 -15.11 0.88 6.86
C ASN A 94 -14.92 -0.64 6.75
N SER A 95 -13.78 -1.16 7.20
CA SER A 95 -13.44 -2.59 7.14
C SER A 95 -14.52 -3.50 7.77
N THR A 96 -15.15 -3.08 8.87
CA THR A 96 -16.27 -3.83 9.50
C THR A 96 -17.51 -3.89 8.61
N TYR A 97 -17.87 -2.78 7.95
CA TYR A 97 -18.99 -2.75 7.00
C TYR A 97 -18.70 -3.64 5.80
N LEU A 98 -17.49 -3.58 5.25
CA LEU A 98 -17.10 -4.36 4.08
C LEU A 98 -17.21 -5.87 4.35
N LYS A 99 -16.87 -6.36 5.55
CA LYS A 99 -17.05 -7.76 5.96
C LYS A 99 -18.50 -8.23 5.98
N GLN A 100 -19.47 -7.32 6.07
CA GLN A 100 -20.89 -7.66 6.08
C GLN A 100 -21.51 -7.62 4.68
N VAL A 101 -20.95 -6.82 3.77
CA VAL A 101 -21.52 -6.53 2.45
C VAL A 101 -20.87 -7.35 1.34
N ILE A 102 -19.59 -7.71 1.51
CA ILE A 102 -18.81 -8.57 0.62
C ILE A 102 -18.85 -10.00 1.15
#